data_AF-A0A1F9BHC3-F1
#
_entry.id   AF-A0A1F9BHC3-F1
#
_cell.length_a   1.000
_cell.length_b   1.000
_cell.length_c   1.000
_cell.angle_alpha   90.00
_cell.angle_beta   90.00
_cell.angle_gamma   90.00
#
_symmetry.space_group_name_H-M   'P 1'
#
loop_
_entity.id
_entity.type
_entity.pdbx_description
1 polymer ?
#
loop_
_entity_poly.entity_id
_entity_poly.type
_entity_poly.pdbx_seq_one_letter_code
_entity_poly.pdbx_strand_id
1 'polypeptide(L)' 'MPREKKAQSEKYSAANLPEGKVKFEVYGEEMIEKKVKLSGNSGRVYLPPDWVDHHVKIIRID' A
#
# COMPACT_ATOMS: atom_id res chain seq x y z
N MET A 1 -23.84 36.89 3.18
CA MET A 1 -22.68 36.47 3.99
C MET A 1 -22.56 34.95 3.89
N PRO A 2 -21.55 34.44 3.17
CA PRO A 2 -21.42 33.03 2.80
C PRO A 2 -20.74 32.23 3.92
N ARG A 3 -21.07 30.95 4.06
CA ARG A 3 -20.20 29.90 4.62
C ARG A 3 -20.77 28.52 4.26
N GLU A 4 -20.56 28.18 3.00
CA GLU A 4 -20.46 26.80 2.54
C GLU A 4 -19.42 26.07 3.40
N LYS A 5 -19.86 25.29 4.39
CA LYS A 5 -19.03 24.21 4.93
C LYS A 5 -19.21 23.00 4.03
N LYS A 6 -18.37 23.00 3.00
CA LYS A 6 -17.93 21.88 2.17
C LYS A 6 -18.04 20.55 2.92
N ALA A 7 -19.13 19.82 2.66
CA ALA A 7 -19.10 18.37 2.65
C ALA A 7 -18.41 17.94 1.34
N GLN A 8 -17.11 18.20 1.22
CA GLN A 8 -16.27 17.56 0.21
C GLN A 8 -16.03 16.13 0.71
N SER A 9 -17.05 15.28 0.58
CA SER A 9 -16.81 13.87 0.31
C SER A 9 -16.05 13.85 -1.01
N GLU A 10 -14.72 13.85 -0.93
CA GLU A 10 -13.84 13.62 -2.06
C GLU A 10 -14.24 12.29 -2.69
N LYS A 11 -15.12 12.39 -3.68
CA LYS A 11 -15.22 11.43 -4.76
C LYS A 11 -13.86 11.44 -5.43
N TYR A 12 -12.94 10.63 -4.93
CA TYR A 12 -11.75 10.24 -5.65
C TYR A 12 -12.23 9.49 -6.90
N SER A 13 -12.46 10.27 -7.94
CA SER A 13 -12.83 9.84 -9.27
C SER A 13 -11.82 8.81 -9.74
N ALA A 14 -12.24 7.55 -9.79
CA ALA A 14 -11.51 6.42 -10.37
C ALA A 14 -11.29 6.54 -11.89
N ALA A 15 -11.36 7.75 -12.43
CA ALA A 15 -11.48 8.03 -13.86
C ALA A 15 -10.15 8.38 -14.55
N ASN A 16 -9.00 8.18 -13.89
CA ASN A 16 -7.70 8.49 -14.47
C ASN A 16 -6.56 7.55 -14.01
N LEU A 17 -6.87 6.29 -13.70
CA LEU A 17 -5.83 5.29 -13.51
C LEU A 17 -5.31 4.87 -14.90
N PRO A 18 -4.01 5.01 -15.20
CA PRO A 18 -3.46 4.54 -16.47
C PRO A 18 -3.76 3.04 -16.64
N GLU A 19 -4.06 2.60 -17.87
CA GLU A 19 -4.35 1.21 -18.21
C GLU A 19 -3.34 0.27 -17.54
N GLY A 20 -3.81 -0.55 -16.59
CA GLY A 20 -3.00 -1.51 -15.85
C GLY A 20 -2.71 -1.18 -14.39
N LYS A 21 -3.04 0.01 -13.87
CA LYS A 21 -2.91 0.30 -12.43
C LYS A 21 -4.16 -0.13 -11.65
N VAL A 22 -3.99 -1.10 -10.77
CA VAL A 22 -5.02 -1.59 -9.85
C VAL A 22 -4.84 -0.95 -8.47
N LYS A 23 -5.92 -0.46 -7.86
CA LYS A 23 -5.92 -0.01 -6.46
C LYS A 23 -6.16 -1.21 -5.56
N PHE A 24 -5.23 -1.47 -4.64
CA PHE A 24 -5.42 -2.45 -3.58
C PHE A 24 -5.81 -1.73 -2.29
N GLU A 25 -6.93 -2.13 -1.69
CA GLU A 25 -7.33 -1.71 -0.35
C GLU A 25 -7.19 -2.92 0.58
N VAL A 26 -6.34 -2.78 1.61
CA VAL A 26 -6.06 -3.84 2.58
C VAL A 26 -6.19 -3.25 3.97
N TYR A 27 -6.87 -3.98 4.85
CA TYR A 27 -6.85 -3.73 6.29
C TYR A 27 -5.62 -4.41 6.88
N GLY A 28 -4.83 -3.66 7.64
CA GLY A 28 -3.64 -4.15 8.33
C GLY A 28 -3.32 -3.23 9.51
N GLU A 29 -2.52 -3.75 10.43
CA GLU A 29 -2.11 -3.00 11.62
C GLU A 29 -0.96 -2.04 11.31
N GLU A 30 -0.01 -2.48 10.47
CA GLU A 30 1.18 -1.71 10.13
C GLU A 30 1.60 -1.92 8.66
N MET A 31 2.14 -0.86 8.03
CA MET A 31 2.69 -0.89 6.67
C MET A 31 4.16 -0.46 6.69
N ILE A 32 5.03 -1.31 6.15
CA ILE A 32 6.47 -1.03 6.02
C ILE A 32 6.89 -1.20 4.56
N GLU A 33 7.63 -0.22 4.04
CA GLU A 33 8.27 -0.32 2.73
C GLU A 33 9.72 -0.79 2.86
N LYS A 34 10.07 -1.86 2.13
CA LYS A 34 11.44 -2.40 2.09
C LYS A 34 11.82 -2.75 0.65
N LYS A 35 13.06 -2.42 0.29
CA LYS A 35 13.63 -2.85 -0.99
C LYS A 35 14.10 -4.30 -0.91
N VAL A 36 13.68 -5.12 -1.87
CA VAL A 36 14.16 -6.49 -2.02
C VAL A 36 15.67 -6.48 -2.27
N LYS A 37 16.40 -7.32 -1.54
CA LYS A 37 17.85 -7.52 -1.71
C LYS A 37 18.12 -8.90 -2.32
N LEU A 38 19.15 -9.00 -3.15
CA LEU A 38 19.58 -10.26 -3.72
C LEU A 38 20.12 -11.18 -2.62
N SER A 39 19.72 -12.44 -2.64
CA SER A 39 20.34 -13.49 -1.84
C SER A 39 20.28 -14.82 -2.59
N GLY A 40 21.44 -15.23 -3.13
CA GLY A 40 21.52 -16.37 -4.04
C GLY A 40 20.66 -16.15 -5.28
N ASN A 41 19.82 -17.13 -5.60
CA ASN A 41 18.89 -17.10 -6.75
C ASN A 41 17.53 -16.47 -6.41
N SER A 42 17.41 -15.81 -5.25
CA SER A 42 16.14 -15.29 -4.73
C SER A 42 16.28 -13.86 -4.19
N GLY A 43 15.16 -13.13 -4.13
CA GLY A 43 15.07 -11.89 -3.38
C GLY A 43 14.67 -12.15 -1.93
N ARG A 44 15.34 -11.48 -0.97
CA ARG A 44 14.95 -11.49 0.45
C ARG A 44 14.52 -10.10 0.89
N VAL A 45 13.51 -10.08 1.76
CA VAL A 45 13.07 -8.89 2.51
C VAL A 45 13.19 -9.23 3.99
N TYR A 46 13.91 -8.40 4.75
CA TYR A 46 14.03 -8.56 6.19
C TYR A 46 12.95 -7.71 6.87
N LEU A 47 12.08 -8.38 7.62
CA LEU A 47 11.00 -7.78 8.40
C LEU A 47 11.43 -7.65 9.88
N PRO A 48 10.77 -6.79 10.66
CA PRO A 48 10.99 -6.71 12.10
C PRO A 48 10.84 -8.08 12.79
N PRO A 49 11.64 -8.38 13.82
CA PRO A 49 11.62 -9.69 14.50
C PRO A 49 10.30 -9.95 15.25
N ASP A 50 9.60 -8.90 15.66
CA ASP A 50 8.28 -8.96 16.26
C ASP A 50 7.19 -9.46 15.29
N TRP A 51 7.44 -9.46 13.99
CA TRP A 51 6.54 -10.04 12.98
C TRP A 51 6.76 -11.55 12.76
N VAL A 52 7.68 -12.17 13.48
CA VAL A 52 7.81 -13.64 13.48
C VAL A 52 6.47 -14.26 13.91
N ASP A 53 6.06 -15.33 13.25
CA ASP A 53 4.75 -16.00 13.38
C ASP A 53 3.51 -15.17 13.00
N HIS A 54 3.67 -13.99 12.39
CA HIS A 54 2.55 -13.19 11.87
C HIS A 54 2.28 -13.45 10.38
N HIS A 55 1.03 -13.28 9.97
CA HIS A 55 0.63 -13.38 8.56
C HIS A 55 0.91 -12.07 7.81
N VAL A 56 1.85 -12.10 6.86
CA VAL A 56 2.26 -10.94 6.09
C VAL A 56 1.82 -11.06 4.63
N LYS A 57 1.32 -9.96 4.05
CA LYS A 57 1.08 -9.84 2.60
C LYS A 57 2.09 -8.87 2.00
N ILE A 58 2.73 -9.25 0.90
CA ILE A 58 3.68 -8.40 0.17
C ILE A 58 3.03 -8.00 -1.15
N ILE A 59 3.04 -6.70 -1.45
CA ILE A 59 2.55 -6.15 -2.71
C ILE A 59 3.75 -5.54 -3.43
N ARG A 60 4.00 -5.98 -4.66
CA ARG A 60 5.00 -5.38 -5.55
C ARG A 60 4.42 -4.09 -6.13
N ILE A 61 5.19 -2.99 -6.06
CA ILE A 61 4.71 -1.64 -6.41
C ILE A 61 5.51 -0.97 -7.55
N ASP A 62 6.53 -1.66 -8.07
CA ASP A 62 7.38 -1.23 -9.20
C ASP A 62 6.87 -1.73 -10.56
#